data_AF-A0A930RCX5-F1
#
_entry.id   AF-A0A930RCX5-F1
#
_cell.length_a   1.000
_cell.length_b   1.000
_cell.length_c   1.000
_cell.angle_alpha   90.00
_cell.angle_beta   90.00
_cell.angle_gamma   90.00
#
_symmetry.space_group_name_H-M   'P 1'
#
loop_
_entity.id
_entity.type
_entity.pdbx_description
1 polymer ?
#
loop_
_entity_poly.entity_id
_entity_poly.type
_entity_poly.pdbx_seq_one_letter_code
_entity_poly.pdbx_strand_id
1 'polypeptide(L)'
;MRRTKSSSLKQKRANKHLRGIKNYTLSRKQKSFDYVSTFYMLFVTNAKYRVFAILRDISFYILLALVPINLFLGFIAYVTVNLVHMNSNFFQLVGLKDVSFMTVFESVYLGNVEFMRDIFVTICVAIIVFPLSLYGMWATEKKTDINSLTNQYYEKIRKEK
;
A
#
# COMPACT_ATOMS: atom_id res chain seq x y z
N MET A 1 -2.93 81.42 -7.20
CA MET A 1 -3.83 80.40 -7.77
C MET A 1 -3.02 79.16 -8.15
N ARG A 2 -3.17 78.03 -7.43
CA ARG A 2 -2.28 76.86 -7.48
C ARG A 2 -2.75 75.89 -8.58
N ARG A 3 -1.99 75.75 -9.67
CA ARG A 3 -2.29 74.84 -10.79
C ARG A 3 -2.44 73.40 -10.28
N THR A 4 -3.65 72.85 -10.40
CA THR A 4 -3.95 71.45 -10.14
C THR A 4 -3.24 70.58 -11.17
N LYS A 5 -2.27 69.77 -10.70
CA LYS A 5 -1.61 68.76 -11.54
C LYS A 5 -2.67 67.80 -12.09
N SER A 6 -2.72 67.67 -13.42
CA SER A 6 -3.71 66.84 -14.11
C SER A 6 -3.67 65.39 -13.62
N SER A 7 -4.85 64.84 -13.36
CA SER A 7 -5.08 63.43 -13.00
C SER A 7 -4.47 62.45 -14.03
N SER A 8 -4.36 62.89 -15.30
CA SER A 8 -3.80 62.10 -16.40
C SER A 8 -2.30 61.75 -16.22
N LEU A 9 -1.50 62.62 -15.61
CA LEU A 9 -0.07 62.36 -15.37
C LEU A 9 0.16 61.40 -14.20
N LYS A 10 -0.72 61.39 -13.18
CA LYS A 10 -0.68 60.41 -12.09
C LYS A 10 -1.04 59.00 -12.59
N GLN A 11 -2.04 58.90 -13.46
CA GLN A 11 -2.46 57.61 -14.04
C GLN A 11 -1.39 56.99 -14.94
N LYS A 12 -0.68 57.80 -15.75
CA LYS A 12 0.42 57.31 -16.60
C LYS A 12 1.62 56.77 -15.81
N ARG A 13 1.93 57.32 -14.63
CA ARG A 13 3.00 56.82 -13.74
C ARG A 13 2.62 55.53 -13.03
N ALA A 14 1.37 55.38 -12.58
CA ALA A 14 0.88 54.13 -12.01
C ALA A 14 0.91 52.98 -13.03
N ASN A 15 0.53 53.25 -14.28
CA ASN A 15 0.56 52.24 -15.34
C ASN A 15 1.99 51.85 -15.78
N LYS A 16 2.98 52.75 -15.63
CA LYS A 16 4.40 52.43 -15.88
C LYS A 16 4.98 51.49 -14.82
N HIS A 17 4.58 51.65 -13.55
CA HIS A 17 4.97 50.74 -12.47
C HIS A 17 4.28 49.36 -12.59
N LEU A 18 3.05 49.31 -13.09
CA LEU A 18 2.36 48.04 -13.37
C LEU A 18 2.92 47.32 -14.61
N ARG A 19 3.60 48.02 -15.52
CA ARG A 19 4.24 47.42 -16.71
C ARG A 19 5.45 46.53 -16.37
N GLY A 20 6.02 46.69 -15.17
CA GLY A 20 7.14 45.90 -14.66
C GLY A 20 6.73 44.78 -13.70
N ILE A 21 5.53 44.86 -13.11
CA ILE A 21 4.93 43.72 -12.42
C ILE A 21 4.38 42.82 -13.53
N LYS A 22 5.25 41.99 -14.09
CA LYS A 22 4.81 40.74 -14.67
C LYS A 22 4.13 40.01 -13.52
N ASN A 23 2.83 40.20 -13.41
CA ASN A 23 1.96 39.18 -12.90
C ASN A 23 2.31 37.98 -13.79
N TYR A 24 3.17 37.10 -13.28
CA TYR A 24 2.96 35.70 -13.51
C TYR A 24 1.57 35.45 -12.94
N THR A 25 0.55 35.78 -13.73
CA THR A 25 -0.67 35.01 -13.76
C THR A 25 -0.13 33.63 -14.11
N LEU A 26 0.27 32.88 -13.06
CA LEU A 26 0.48 31.45 -13.10
C LEU A 26 -0.78 30.98 -13.76
N SER A 27 -0.63 30.74 -15.06
CA SER A 27 -1.74 30.62 -15.96
C SER A 27 -2.59 29.55 -15.34
N ARG A 28 -3.81 29.92 -14.99
CA ARG A 28 -4.89 29.00 -14.63
C ARG A 28 -5.25 28.06 -15.79
N LYS A 29 -4.34 27.87 -16.76
CA LYS A 29 -4.04 26.57 -17.34
C LYS A 29 -3.29 25.73 -16.31
N GLN A 30 -3.99 25.36 -15.23
CA GLN A 30 -3.81 24.02 -14.68
C GLN A 30 -4.40 23.08 -15.74
N LYS A 31 -3.66 22.97 -16.86
CA LYS A 31 -3.77 21.92 -17.87
C LYS A 31 -3.96 20.67 -17.05
N SER A 32 -5.09 19.99 -17.26
CA SER A 32 -5.33 18.59 -16.93
C SER A 32 -4.11 17.95 -16.28
N PHE A 33 -3.91 18.21 -14.98
CA PHE A 33 -3.05 17.33 -14.23
C PHE A 33 -3.91 16.08 -14.25
N ASP A 34 -3.60 15.13 -15.12
CA ASP A 34 -3.90 13.74 -14.80
C ASP A 34 -3.48 13.62 -13.34
N TYR A 35 -4.44 13.47 -12.45
CA TYR A 35 -4.24 13.56 -11.00
C TYR A 35 -3.41 12.33 -10.61
N VAL A 36 -2.10 12.39 -10.87
CA VAL A 36 -1.16 11.36 -10.51
C VAL A 36 -1.17 11.31 -8.99
N SER A 37 -1.55 10.16 -8.44
CA SER A 37 -1.70 10.02 -7.00
C SER A 37 -0.36 10.26 -6.29
N THR A 38 -0.41 10.79 -5.07
CA THR A 38 0.78 10.94 -4.21
C THR A 38 1.53 9.62 -4.07
N PHE A 39 0.78 8.51 -3.97
CA PHE A 39 1.33 7.16 -3.98
C PHE A 39 2.19 6.90 -5.22
N TYR A 40 1.66 7.15 -6.42
CA TYR A 40 2.40 6.89 -7.67
C TYR A 40 3.63 7.79 -7.81
N MET A 41 3.49 9.08 -7.49
CA MET A 41 4.63 10.00 -7.52
C MET A 41 5.74 9.56 -6.54
N LEU A 42 5.39 9.20 -5.31
CA LEU A 42 6.34 8.69 -4.32
C LEU A 42 6.96 7.35 -4.73
N PHE A 43 6.17 6.46 -5.33
CA PHE A 43 6.66 5.17 -5.82
C PHE A 43 7.73 5.34 -6.90
N VAL A 44 7.55 6.31 -7.80
CA VAL A 44 8.52 6.59 -8.87
C VAL A 44 9.74 7.35 -8.34
N THR A 45 9.57 8.32 -7.46
CA THR A 45 10.63 9.25 -7.06
C THR A 45 11.43 8.79 -5.83
N ASN A 46 10.83 8.04 -4.91
CA ASN A 46 11.44 7.69 -3.62
C ASN A 46 11.68 6.17 -3.50
N ALA A 47 12.95 5.77 -3.53
CA ALA A 47 13.35 4.37 -3.47
C ALA A 47 12.91 3.67 -2.16
N LYS A 48 13.00 4.37 -1.02
CA LYS A 48 12.60 3.82 0.29
C LYS A 48 11.08 3.58 0.34
N TYR A 49 10.30 4.55 -0.15
CA TYR A 49 8.85 4.40 -0.26
C TYR A 49 8.47 3.24 -1.16
N ARG A 50 9.14 3.10 -2.31
CA ARG A 50 8.94 1.99 -3.25
C ARG A 50 9.19 0.63 -2.62
N VAL A 51 10.27 0.47 -1.83
CA VAL A 51 10.55 -0.77 -1.10
C VAL A 51 9.40 -1.11 -0.14
N PHE A 52 8.92 -0.14 0.64
CA PHE A 52 7.79 -0.39 1.54
C PHE A 52 6.49 -0.69 0.79
N ALA A 53 6.23 -0.04 -0.34
CA ALA A 53 5.06 -0.33 -1.15
C ALA A 53 5.07 -1.78 -1.67
N ILE A 54 6.22 -2.24 -2.19
CA ILE A 54 6.39 -3.62 -2.66
C ILE A 54 6.21 -4.62 -1.50
N LEU A 55 6.85 -4.36 -0.36
CA LEU A 55 6.73 -5.23 0.82
C LEU A 55 5.30 -5.30 1.34
N ARG A 56 4.58 -4.17 1.38
CA ARG A 56 3.15 -4.10 1.73
C ARG A 56 2.34 -4.99 0.79
N ASP A 57 2.53 -4.86 -0.51
CA ASP A 57 1.71 -5.57 -1.49
C ASP A 57 1.96 -7.08 -1.43
N ILE A 58 3.24 -7.51 -1.38
CA ILE A 58 3.60 -8.92 -1.25
C ILE A 58 3.02 -9.52 0.04
N SER A 59 3.24 -8.86 1.18
CA SER A 59 2.73 -9.35 2.46
C SER A 59 1.20 -9.36 2.51
N PHE A 60 0.54 -8.37 1.91
CA PHE A 60 -0.92 -8.35 1.77
C PHE A 60 -1.43 -9.56 1.01
N TYR A 61 -0.86 -9.88 -0.16
CA TYR A 61 -1.28 -11.04 -0.94
C TYR A 61 -1.00 -12.37 -0.23
N ILE A 62 0.14 -12.49 0.45
CA ILE A 62 0.46 -13.67 1.27
C ILE A 62 -0.60 -13.86 2.35
N LEU A 63 -0.93 -12.80 3.10
CA LEU A 63 -1.95 -12.88 4.16
C LEU A 63 -3.32 -13.18 3.58
N LEU A 64 -3.71 -12.51 2.50
CA LEU A 64 -4.99 -12.67 1.83
C LEU A 64 -5.21 -14.11 1.33
N ALA A 65 -4.16 -14.78 0.85
CA ALA A 65 -4.25 -16.15 0.37
C ALA A 65 -4.06 -17.18 1.48
N LEU A 66 -2.93 -17.10 2.20
CA LEU A 66 -2.53 -18.17 3.11
C LEU A 66 -3.35 -18.21 4.39
N VAL A 67 -3.81 -17.07 4.91
CA VAL A 67 -4.61 -17.06 6.16
C VAL A 67 -5.97 -17.74 5.95
N PRO A 68 -6.78 -17.37 4.91
CA PRO A 68 -8.05 -18.05 4.68
C PRO A 68 -7.90 -19.52 4.33
N ILE A 69 -6.89 -19.88 3.53
CA ILE A 69 -6.62 -21.28 3.19
C ILE A 69 -6.31 -22.05 4.48
N ASN A 70 -5.36 -21.60 5.29
CA ASN A 70 -5.01 -22.28 6.54
C ASN A 70 -6.18 -22.42 7.50
N LEU A 71 -7.00 -21.37 7.63
CA LEU A 71 -8.19 -21.40 8.46
C LEU A 71 -9.19 -22.44 7.96
N PHE A 72 -9.37 -22.54 6.64
CA PHE A 72 -10.24 -23.53 6.02
C PHE A 72 -9.72 -24.97 6.21
N LEU A 73 -8.42 -25.20 6.03
CA LEU A 73 -7.80 -26.51 6.30
C LEU A 73 -7.94 -26.89 7.79
N GLY A 74 -7.78 -25.93 8.69
CA GLY A 74 -7.98 -26.13 10.12
C GLY A 74 -9.43 -26.48 10.45
N PHE A 75 -10.38 -25.83 9.79
CA PHE A 75 -11.80 -26.16 9.93
C PHE A 75 -12.11 -27.58 9.43
N ILE A 76 -11.56 -28.01 8.29
CA ILE A 76 -11.71 -29.39 7.79
C ILE A 76 -11.17 -30.39 8.81
N ALA A 77 -9.97 -30.15 9.35
CA ALA A 77 -9.37 -31.03 10.34
C ALA A 77 -10.24 -31.12 11.61
N TYR A 78 -10.75 -29.99 12.09
CA TYR A 78 -11.68 -29.93 13.22
C TYR A 78 -12.96 -30.74 12.99
N VAL A 79 -13.62 -30.54 11.85
CA VAL A 79 -14.85 -31.28 11.50
C VAL A 79 -14.58 -32.78 11.39
N THR A 80 -13.47 -33.17 10.76
CA THR A 80 -13.10 -34.58 10.59
C THR A 80 -12.90 -35.27 11.93
N VAL A 81 -12.15 -34.65 12.85
CA VAL A 81 -11.93 -35.18 14.20
C VAL A 81 -13.26 -35.34 14.94
N ASN A 82 -14.13 -34.35 14.87
CA ASN A 82 -15.45 -34.43 15.51
C ASN A 82 -16.34 -35.53 14.93
N LEU A 83 -16.33 -35.72 13.60
CA LEU A 83 -17.07 -36.80 12.96
C LEU A 83 -16.56 -38.18 13.40
N VAL A 84 -15.24 -38.34 13.50
CA VAL A 84 -14.62 -39.59 13.99
C VAL A 84 -15.01 -39.85 15.44
N HIS A 85 -14.98 -38.83 16.30
CA HIS A 85 -15.38 -38.98 17.71
C HIS A 85 -16.87 -39.29 17.88
N MET A 86 -17.75 -38.65 17.10
CA MET A 86 -19.20 -38.90 17.15
C MET A 86 -19.59 -40.27 16.62
N ASN A 87 -18.82 -40.82 15.66
CA ASN A 87 -19.06 -42.13 15.06
C ASN A 87 -17.92 -43.13 15.35
N SER A 88 -17.50 -43.19 16.61
CA SER A 88 -16.34 -43.97 17.06
C SER A 88 -16.44 -45.46 16.71
N ASN A 89 -17.65 -46.04 16.70
CA ASN A 89 -17.88 -47.45 16.36
C ASN A 89 -17.48 -47.79 14.91
N PHE A 90 -17.74 -46.90 13.95
CA PHE A 90 -17.38 -47.13 12.54
C PHE A 90 -15.87 -47.02 12.33
N PHE A 91 -15.21 -46.03 12.93
CA PHE A 91 -13.78 -45.81 12.77
C PHE A 91 -12.92 -46.79 13.56
N GLN A 92 -13.40 -47.29 14.71
CA GLN A 92 -12.76 -48.40 15.43
C GLN A 92 -12.80 -49.71 14.64
N LEU A 93 -13.88 -49.97 13.88
CA LEU A 93 -13.99 -51.11 12.96
C LEU A 93 -12.99 -51.06 11.80
N VAL A 94 -12.65 -49.85 11.33
CA VAL A 94 -11.64 -49.62 10.28
C VAL A 94 -10.21 -49.56 10.86
N GLY A 95 -10.04 -49.75 12.18
CA GLY A 95 -8.74 -49.81 12.85
C GLY A 95 -8.07 -48.44 13.08
N LEU A 96 -8.79 -47.33 12.89
CA LEU A 96 -8.28 -45.98 13.17
C LEU A 96 -8.39 -45.69 14.66
N LYS A 97 -7.38 -46.11 15.42
CA LYS A 97 -7.19 -45.69 16.81
C LYS A 97 -6.28 -44.47 16.83
N ASP A 98 -6.74 -43.40 17.47
CA ASP A 98 -6.05 -42.13 17.72
C ASP A 98 -6.01 -41.11 16.56
N VAL A 99 -7.20 -40.70 16.11
CA VAL A 99 -7.37 -39.52 15.25
C VAL A 99 -7.38 -38.26 16.11
N SER A 100 -6.35 -37.43 15.96
CA SER A 100 -6.22 -36.14 16.64
C SER A 100 -6.30 -35.01 15.62
N PHE A 101 -6.54 -33.78 16.09
CA PHE A 101 -6.49 -32.60 15.22
C PHE A 101 -5.16 -32.51 14.47
N MET A 102 -4.04 -32.70 15.17
CA MET A 102 -2.72 -32.55 14.57
C MET A 102 -2.49 -33.58 13.46
N THR A 103 -2.83 -34.85 13.70
CA THR A 103 -2.66 -35.91 12.70
C THR A 103 -3.55 -35.71 11.48
N VAL A 104 -4.78 -35.22 11.65
CA VAL A 104 -5.64 -34.88 10.50
C VAL A 104 -5.11 -33.64 9.77
N PHE A 105 -4.72 -32.61 10.51
CA PHE A 105 -4.24 -31.37 9.91
C PHE A 105 -2.95 -31.59 9.11
N GLU A 106 -2.01 -32.39 9.62
CA GLU A 106 -0.82 -32.82 8.86
C GLU A 106 -1.19 -33.62 7.61
N SER A 107 -2.20 -34.49 7.67
CA SER A 107 -2.63 -35.27 6.50
C SER A 107 -3.22 -34.40 5.38
N VAL A 108 -3.87 -33.29 5.72
CA VAL A 108 -4.35 -32.29 4.76
C VAL A 108 -3.17 -31.56 4.07
N TYR A 109 -2.02 -31.52 4.72
CA TYR A 109 -0.73 -31.10 4.15
C TYR A 109 0.03 -32.27 3.47
N LEU A 110 -0.66 -33.33 3.07
CA LEU A 110 -0.09 -34.54 2.47
C LEU A 110 0.94 -35.24 3.36
N GLY A 111 0.86 -35.05 4.68
CA GLY A 111 1.84 -35.55 5.65
C GLY A 111 3.17 -34.79 5.64
N ASN A 112 3.28 -33.68 4.91
CA ASN A 112 4.50 -32.89 4.83
C ASN A 112 4.54 -31.81 5.94
N VAL A 113 5.12 -32.18 7.07
CA VAL A 113 5.28 -31.31 8.25
C VAL A 113 6.18 -30.11 7.97
N GLU A 114 7.21 -30.27 7.13
CA GLU A 114 8.12 -29.17 6.77
C GLU A 114 7.37 -28.10 5.99
N PHE A 115 6.60 -28.50 4.99
CA PHE A 115 5.79 -27.58 4.19
C PHE A 115 4.74 -26.86 5.05
N MET A 116 4.04 -27.58 5.95
CA MET A 116 3.11 -26.98 6.89
C MET A 116 3.80 -25.90 7.74
N ARG A 117 4.98 -26.20 8.31
CA ARG A 117 5.75 -25.25 9.12
C ARG A 117 6.17 -24.03 8.30
N ASP A 118 6.65 -24.23 7.08
CA ASP A 118 7.10 -23.13 6.21
C ASP A 118 5.94 -22.18 5.87
N ILE A 119 4.73 -22.71 5.68
CA ILE A 119 3.51 -21.91 5.50
C ILE A 119 3.21 -21.07 6.75
N PHE A 120 3.27 -21.64 7.95
CA PHE A 120 3.07 -20.88 9.20
C PHE A 120 4.13 -19.79 9.38
N VAL A 121 5.41 -20.12 9.17
CA VAL A 121 6.51 -19.15 9.26
C VAL A 121 6.30 -18.01 8.26
N THR A 122 5.90 -18.34 7.04
CA THR A 122 5.60 -17.35 5.99
C THR A 122 4.47 -16.41 6.40
N ILE A 123 3.39 -16.93 7.00
CA ILE A 123 2.30 -16.12 7.54
C ILE A 123 2.82 -15.22 8.67
N CYS A 124 3.56 -15.76 9.64
CA CYS A 124 4.10 -14.98 10.76
C CYS A 124 4.99 -13.82 10.29
N VAL A 125 5.88 -14.07 9.32
CA VAL A 125 6.73 -13.03 8.73
C VAL A 125 5.86 -11.98 8.03
N ALA A 126 4.86 -12.38 7.25
CA ALA A 126 3.97 -11.45 6.56
C ALA A 126 3.15 -10.58 7.53
N ILE A 127 2.69 -11.14 8.66
CA ILE A 127 1.98 -10.40 9.73
C ILE A 127 2.86 -9.28 10.30
N ILE A 128 4.16 -9.48 10.40
CA ILE A 128 5.10 -8.46 10.92
C ILE A 128 5.47 -7.45 9.84
N VAL A 129 5.76 -7.93 8.63
CA VAL A 129 6.21 -7.09 7.50
C VAL A 129 5.12 -6.13 7.04
N PHE A 130 3.87 -6.58 6.98
CA PHE A 130 2.74 -5.77 6.50
C PHE A 130 2.56 -4.44 7.28
N PRO A 131 2.37 -4.43 8.61
CA PRO A 131 2.20 -3.20 9.37
C PRO A 131 3.46 -2.31 9.38
N LEU A 132 4.66 -2.91 9.41
CA LEU A 132 5.91 -2.14 9.31
C LEU A 132 6.02 -1.40 7.97
N SER A 133 5.60 -2.05 6.89
CA SER A 133 5.59 -1.47 5.55
C SER A 133 4.58 -0.32 5.46
N LEU A 134 3.37 -0.51 5.98
CA LEU A 134 2.36 0.55 6.09
C LEU A 134 2.87 1.75 6.88
N TYR A 135 3.51 1.49 8.03
CA TYR A 135 4.08 2.56 8.85
C TYR A 135 5.18 3.32 8.11
N GLY A 136 6.09 2.62 7.42
CA GLY A 136 7.16 3.23 6.63
C GLY A 136 6.63 4.12 5.51
N MET A 137 5.58 3.67 4.82
CA MET A 137 4.89 4.48 3.80
C MET A 137 4.25 5.72 4.40
N TRP A 138 3.43 5.54 5.44
CA TRP A 138 2.71 6.63 6.11
C TRP A 138 3.66 7.69 6.67
N ALA A 139 4.76 7.28 7.30
CA ALA A 139 5.78 8.19 7.81
C ALA A 139 6.46 9.00 6.71
N THR A 140 6.57 8.45 5.50
CA THR A 140 7.14 9.14 4.33
C THR A 140 6.13 10.12 3.74
N GLU A 141 4.88 9.70 3.56
CA GLU A 141 3.79 10.55 3.07
C GLU A 141 3.61 11.79 3.95
N LYS A 142 3.60 11.61 5.28
CA LYS A 142 3.42 12.70 6.24
C LYS A 142 4.52 13.77 6.17
N LYS A 143 5.74 13.39 5.79
CA LYS A 143 6.88 14.31 5.70
C LYS A 143 7.03 14.95 4.32
N THR A 144 6.24 14.53 3.34
CA THR A 144 6.45 14.93 1.94
C THR A 144 5.65 16.18 1.60
N ASP A 145 6.34 17.21 1.08
CA ASP A 145 5.70 18.37 0.45
C ASP A 145 5.21 18.00 -0.96
N ILE A 146 3.91 18.16 -1.21
CA ILE A 146 3.26 17.73 -2.46
C ILE A 146 3.76 18.54 -3.67
N ASN A 147 4.02 19.84 -3.50
CA ASN A 147 4.49 20.69 -4.60
C ASN A 147 5.91 20.31 -5.01
N SER A 148 6.78 20.09 -4.02
CA SER A 148 8.14 19.60 -4.24
C SER A 148 8.16 18.23 -4.92
N LEU A 149 7.37 17.28 -4.42
CA LEU A 149 7.24 15.93 -4.97
C LEU A 149 6.78 15.95 -6.43
N THR A 150 5.77 16.77 -6.74
CA THR A 150 5.23 16.90 -8.09
C THR A 150 6.29 17.39 -9.06
N ASN A 151 7.08 18.40 -8.67
CA ASN A 151 8.18 18.91 -9.49
C ASN A 151 9.26 17.84 -9.72
N GLN A 152 9.67 17.12 -8.67
CA GLN A 152 10.64 16.03 -8.77
C GLN A 152 10.18 14.91 -9.71
N TYR A 153 8.89 14.56 -9.65
CA TYR A 153 8.28 13.54 -10.50
C TYR A 153 8.34 13.92 -11.98
N TYR A 154 7.93 15.14 -12.33
CA TYR A 154 7.99 15.59 -13.73
C TYR A 154 9.43 15.76 -14.24
N GLU A 155 10.37 16.21 -13.40
CA GLU A 155 11.78 16.25 -13.78
C GLU A 155 12.33 14.86 -14.09
N LYS A 156 11.98 13.87 -13.26
CA LYS A 156 12.45 12.49 -13.45
C LYS A 156 11.92 11.89 -14.75
N ILE A 157 10.62 12.01 -15.01
CA ILE A 157 10.01 11.53 -16.27
C ILE A 157 10.60 12.23 -17.50
N ARG A 158 10.91 13.52 -17.39
CA ARG A 158 11.50 14.28 -18.51
C ARG A 158 12.92 13.81 -18.85
N LYS A 159 13.70 13.36 -17.86
CA LYS A 159 15.06 12.84 -18.07
C LYS A 159 15.08 11.41 -18.59
N GLU A 160 14.00 10.66 -18.40
CA GLU A 160 13.86 9.27 -18.85
C GLU A 160 13.27 9.15 -20.28
N LYS A 161 12.90 10.28 -20.91
CA LYS A 161 12.50 10.38 -22.32
C LYS A 161 13.64 10.88 -23.19
#